data_AF-A0A150UU17-F1
#
_entry.id   AF-A0A150UU17-F1
#
_cell.length_a   1.000
_cell.length_b   1.000
_cell.length_c   1.000
_cell.angle_alpha   90.00
_cell.angle_beta   90.00
_cell.angle_gamma   90.00
#
_symmetry.space_group_name_H-M   'P 1'
#
loop_
_entity.id
_entity.type
_entity.pdbx_description
1 polymer ?
#
loop_
_entity_poly.entity_id
_entity_poly.type
_entity_poly.pdbx_seq_one_letter_code
_entity_poly.pdbx_strand_id
1 'polypeptide(L)'
;MCSLTTASWLAQRYDEFAYNMKFWVDTVRHKPHNARYIFVDLGANRADSLETFLGHKDVKFAYDFPHPEWAMHDEAEIYLFEANPYFNTALVEAKERYDALSIKITIFPSTVVDVEDGTRTFYLDNVNTDNDFW
;
A
#
# COMPACT_ATOMS: atom_id res chain seq x y z
N MET A 1 59.19 0.47 -20.17
CA MET A 1 58.66 0.44 -18.79
C MET A 1 57.25 -0.13 -18.86
N CYS A 2 57.07 -1.42 -18.60
CA CYS A 2 55.75 -2.06 -18.64
C CYS A 2 55.72 -3.17 -17.59
N SER A 3 55.12 -2.88 -16.44
CA SER A 3 54.73 -3.88 -15.45
C SER A 3 53.71 -3.22 -14.52
N LEU A 4 52.51 -3.03 -15.06
CA LEU A 4 51.32 -2.97 -14.20
C LEU A 4 50.77 -4.39 -14.19
N THR A 5 50.87 -4.97 -13.01
CA THR A 5 50.78 -6.39 -12.71
C THR A 5 49.36 -6.90 -12.92
N THR A 6 49.24 -8.06 -13.57
CA THR A 6 48.01 -8.85 -13.73
C THR A 6 47.23 -9.06 -12.42
N ALA A 7 47.91 -8.99 -11.27
CA ALA A 7 47.32 -9.02 -9.94
C ALA A 7 46.37 -7.83 -9.65
N SER A 8 46.66 -6.62 -10.12
CA SER A 8 45.81 -5.44 -9.89
C SER A 8 44.47 -5.54 -10.63
N TRP A 9 44.48 -6.15 -11.81
CA TRP A 9 43.28 -6.30 -12.63
C TRP A 9 42.36 -7.40 -12.11
N LEU A 10 42.93 -8.48 -11.58
CA LEU A 10 42.17 -9.54 -10.92
C LEU A 10 41.53 -9.03 -9.61
N ALA A 11 42.25 -8.27 -8.79
CA ALA A 11 41.71 -7.71 -7.54
C ALA A 11 40.49 -6.80 -7.79
N GLN A 12 40.56 -5.90 -8.78
CA GLN A 12 39.44 -5.03 -9.16
C GLN A 12 38.18 -5.82 -9.58
N ARG A 13 38.35 -6.93 -10.33
CA ARG A 13 37.21 -7.77 -10.72
C ARG A 13 36.61 -8.56 -9.56
N TYR A 14 37.42 -8.96 -8.58
CA TYR A 14 36.92 -9.59 -7.36
C TYR A 14 36.11 -8.60 -6.53
N ASP A 15 36.57 -7.35 -6.40
CA ASP A 15 35.85 -6.32 -5.65
C ASP A 15 34.54 -5.92 -6.33
N GLU A 16 34.51 -5.76 -7.65
CA GLU A 16 33.26 -5.54 -8.39
C GLU A 16 32.29 -6.72 -8.29
N PHE A 17 32.80 -7.95 -8.34
CA PHE A 17 31.97 -9.14 -8.18
C PHE A 17 31.41 -9.26 -6.76
N ALA A 18 32.23 -9.02 -5.74
CA ALA A 18 31.81 -9.04 -4.34
C ALA A 18 30.83 -7.90 -4.03
N TYR A 19 31.05 -6.70 -4.58
CA TYR A 19 30.12 -5.57 -4.45
C TYR A 19 28.77 -5.88 -5.10
N ASN A 20 28.78 -6.43 -6.32
CA ASN A 20 27.55 -6.87 -6.98
C ASN A 20 26.87 -7.99 -6.20
N MET A 21 27.60 -8.99 -5.72
CA MET A 21 27.03 -10.10 -4.96
C MET A 21 26.43 -9.63 -3.62
N LYS A 22 27.09 -8.69 -2.92
CA LYS A 22 26.54 -8.05 -1.72
C LYS A 22 25.29 -7.24 -2.05
N PHE A 23 25.30 -6.48 -3.15
CA PHE A 23 24.13 -5.74 -3.63
C PHE A 23 22.96 -6.69 -3.94
N TRP A 24 23.21 -7.83 -4.57
CA TRP A 24 22.20 -8.86 -4.83
C TRP A 24 21.69 -9.55 -3.56
N VAL A 25 22.55 -9.78 -2.56
CA VAL A 25 22.14 -10.37 -1.27
C VAL A 25 21.34 -9.38 -0.42
N ASP A 26 21.69 -8.09 -0.44
CA ASP A 26 21.00 -7.04 0.32
C ASP A 26 19.70 -6.56 -0.36
N THR A 27 19.50 -6.83 -1.66
CA THR A 27 18.33 -6.35 -2.43
C THR A 27 17.21 -7.40 -2.55
N VAL A 28 17.46 -8.67 -2.19
CA VAL A 28 16.39 -9.68 -2.16
C VAL A 28 15.71 -9.62 -0.80
N ARG A 29 14.76 -8.70 -0.68
CA ARG A 29 13.68 -8.75 0.30
C ARG A 29 13.06 -10.14 0.28
N HIS A 30 13.42 -11.01 1.24
CA HIS A 30 12.94 -12.38 1.26
C HIS A 30 11.47 -12.40 1.72
N LYS A 31 10.56 -12.28 0.75
CA LYS A 31 9.14 -12.48 0.98
C LYS A 31 8.89 -13.92 1.44
N PRO A 32 8.32 -14.16 2.63
CA PRO A 32 7.97 -15.50 3.06
C PRO A 32 7.00 -16.15 2.07
N HIS A 33 7.13 -17.46 1.88
CA HIS A 33 6.27 -18.21 0.97
C HIS A 33 4.79 -18.01 1.32
N ASN A 34 3.96 -17.61 0.35
CA ASN A 34 2.53 -17.26 0.49
C ASN A 34 2.18 -16.05 1.36
N ALA A 35 3.15 -15.23 1.81
CA ALA A 35 2.82 -14.01 2.54
C ALA A 35 2.03 -13.03 1.65
N ARG A 36 0.97 -12.44 2.19
CA ARG A 36 0.19 -11.36 1.56
C ARG A 36 0.29 -10.13 2.42
N TYR A 37 0.52 -8.99 1.81
CA TYR A 37 0.45 -7.70 2.49
C TYR A 37 -0.92 -7.11 2.15
N ILE A 38 -1.73 -6.87 3.17
CA ILE A 38 -3.14 -6.51 2.99
C ILE A 38 -3.39 -5.24 3.79
N PHE A 39 -4.06 -4.27 3.15
CA PHE A 39 -4.61 -3.10 3.79
C PHE A 39 -6.13 -3.19 3.79
N VAL A 40 -6.72 -3.03 4.97
CA VAL A 40 -8.17 -3.07 5.19
C VAL A 40 -8.59 -1.75 5.81
N ASP A 41 -9.51 -1.07 5.13
CA ASP A 41 -10.05 0.21 5.57
C ASP A 41 -11.54 0.09 5.87
N LEU A 42 -11.92 0.26 7.12
CA LEU A 42 -13.29 0.09 7.64
C LEU A 42 -13.91 1.47 7.85
N GLY A 43 -14.74 1.91 6.91
CA GLY A 43 -15.21 3.30 6.85
C GLY A 43 -14.35 4.15 5.92
N ALA A 44 -14.10 3.63 4.71
CA ALA A 44 -13.17 4.23 3.76
C ALA A 44 -13.59 5.62 3.28
N ASN A 45 -14.88 5.99 3.39
CA ASN A 45 -15.38 7.32 3.08
C ASN A 45 -14.87 7.79 1.68
N ARG A 46 -14.19 8.93 1.56
CA ARG A 46 -13.60 9.46 0.32
C ARG A 46 -12.20 8.91 0.00
N ALA A 47 -11.80 7.80 0.62
CA ALA A 47 -10.48 7.17 0.51
C ALA A 47 -9.30 7.97 1.10
N ASP A 48 -9.55 8.90 2.04
CA ASP A 48 -8.51 9.75 2.66
C ASP A 48 -7.39 8.93 3.33
N SER A 49 -7.77 7.85 4.04
CA SER A 49 -6.87 6.88 4.69
C SER A 49 -6.04 6.08 3.68
N LEU A 50 -6.60 5.77 2.52
CA LEU A 50 -5.87 5.13 1.43
C LEU A 50 -4.78 6.06 0.85
N GLU A 51 -5.09 7.34 0.64
CA GLU A 51 -4.08 8.30 0.15
C GLU A 51 -2.93 8.44 1.15
N THR A 52 -3.25 8.43 2.44
CA THR A 52 -2.26 8.42 3.52
C THR A 52 -1.41 7.14 3.49
N PHE A 53 -2.05 5.97 3.35
CA PHE A 53 -1.39 4.68 3.25
C PHE A 53 -0.43 4.60 2.05
N LEU A 54 -0.81 5.15 0.90
CA LEU A 54 0.03 5.19 -0.29
C LEU A 54 1.09 6.30 -0.26
N GLY A 55 1.19 7.06 0.83
CA GLY A 55 2.23 8.05 1.04
C GLY A 55 2.10 9.29 0.15
N HIS A 56 0.88 9.66 -0.24
CA HIS A 56 0.64 10.89 -0.99
C HIS A 56 1.02 12.12 -0.16
N LYS A 57 1.44 13.18 -0.85
CA LYS A 57 1.72 14.49 -0.22
C LYS A 57 0.39 15.23 0.02
N ASP A 58 0.36 16.06 1.05
CA ASP A 58 -0.77 16.94 1.39
C ASP A 58 -2.09 16.21 1.71
N VAL A 59 -1.98 15.05 2.37
CA VAL A 59 -3.12 14.23 2.80
C VAL A 59 -3.76 14.73 4.11
N LYS A 60 -5.05 14.43 4.30
CA LYS A 60 -5.84 14.79 5.50
C LYS A 60 -5.24 14.26 6.80
N PHE A 61 -4.61 13.08 6.75
CA PHE A 61 -4.01 12.42 7.90
C PHE A 61 -2.51 12.27 7.70
N ALA A 62 -1.71 12.61 8.72
CA ALA A 62 -0.29 12.31 8.73
C ALA A 62 -0.05 11.06 9.59
N TYR A 63 -0.04 9.88 8.96
CA TYR A 63 0.21 8.62 9.64
C TYR A 63 1.14 7.74 8.82
N ASP A 64 2.15 7.17 9.49
CA ASP A 64 3.11 6.25 8.89
C ASP A 64 2.65 4.81 9.15
N PHE A 65 2.08 4.17 8.13
CA PHE A 65 1.55 2.82 8.28
C PHE A 65 2.70 1.81 8.35
N PRO A 66 2.65 0.84 9.28
CA PRO A 66 3.65 -0.22 9.28
C PRO A 66 3.50 -1.06 8.01
N HIS A 67 4.64 -1.41 7.42
CA HIS A 67 4.71 -2.36 6.32
C HIS A 67 5.81 -3.38 6.62
N PRO A 68 5.70 -4.61 6.09
CA PRO A 68 6.77 -5.57 6.20
C PRO A 68 7.99 -5.09 5.40
N GLU A 69 9.19 -5.41 5.88
CA GLU A 69 10.45 -5.07 5.17
C GLU A 69 10.48 -5.56 3.73
N TRP A 70 9.70 -6.61 3.41
CA TRP A 70 9.66 -7.24 2.10
C TRP A 70 8.64 -6.67 1.11
N ALA A 71 7.79 -5.72 1.50
CA ALA A 71 6.82 -5.08 0.59
C ALA A 71 6.77 -3.56 0.76
N MET A 72 6.28 -2.89 -0.27
CA MET A 72 5.87 -1.49 -0.24
C MET A 72 4.33 -1.37 -0.19
N HIS A 73 3.82 -0.18 0.15
CA HIS A 73 2.37 0.05 0.26
C HIS A 73 1.62 -0.14 -1.06
N ASP A 74 2.22 0.23 -2.19
CA ASP A 74 1.66 0.03 -3.53
C ASP A 74 1.60 -1.44 -3.98
N GLU A 75 2.31 -2.33 -3.28
CA GLU A 75 2.27 -3.79 -3.48
C GLU A 75 1.20 -4.49 -2.60
N ALA A 76 0.53 -3.74 -1.73
CA ALA A 76 -0.51 -4.29 -0.87
C ALA A 76 -1.78 -4.62 -1.66
N GLU A 77 -2.51 -5.63 -1.18
CA GLU A 77 -3.89 -5.85 -1.59
C GLU A 77 -4.82 -4.97 -0.76
N ILE A 78 -5.62 -4.14 -1.43
CA ILE A 78 -6.33 -3.05 -0.80
C ILE A 78 -7.83 -3.33 -0.82
N TYR A 79 -8.44 -3.33 0.36
CA TYR A 79 -9.87 -3.57 0.57
C TYR A 79 -10.50 -2.38 1.30
N LEU A 80 -11.42 -1.70 0.62
CA LEU A 80 -12.13 -0.53 1.13
C LEU A 80 -13.57 -0.90 1.45
N PHE A 81 -14.01 -0.64 2.67
CA PHE A 81 -15.35 -0.93 3.16
C PHE A 81 -16.08 0.39 3.41
N GLU A 82 -17.17 0.65 2.68
CA GLU A 82 -18.01 1.85 2.83
C GLU A 82 -19.49 1.51 2.60
N ALA A 83 -20.37 1.74 3.58
CA ALA A 83 -21.79 1.42 3.48
C ALA A 83 -22.62 2.62 3.01
N ASN A 84 -22.13 3.84 3.21
CA ASN A 84 -22.81 5.05 2.80
C ASN A 84 -22.63 5.27 1.30
N PRO A 85 -23.71 5.16 0.50
CA PRO A 85 -23.63 5.30 -0.96
C PRO A 85 -23.22 6.71 -1.42
N TYR A 86 -23.30 7.71 -0.54
CA TYR A 86 -22.83 9.07 -0.82
C TYR A 86 -21.36 9.09 -1.28
N PHE A 87 -20.53 8.17 -0.75
CA PHE A 87 -19.10 8.11 -1.08
C PHE A 87 -18.76 7.25 -2.30
N ASN A 88 -19.74 6.55 -2.90
CA ASN A 88 -19.50 5.63 -4.00
C ASN A 88 -18.76 6.28 -5.17
N THR A 89 -19.13 7.51 -5.55
CA THR A 89 -18.47 8.23 -6.64
C THR A 89 -17.00 8.46 -6.32
N ALA A 90 -16.69 8.99 -5.14
CA ALA A 90 -15.31 9.25 -4.73
C ALA A 90 -14.46 7.97 -4.68
N LEU A 91 -15.04 6.87 -4.18
CA LEU A 91 -14.37 5.57 -4.12
C LEU A 91 -14.11 4.97 -5.51
N VAL A 92 -15.09 5.07 -6.42
CA VAL A 92 -14.93 4.62 -7.82
C VAL A 92 -13.85 5.44 -8.52
N GLU A 93 -13.87 6.77 -8.38
CA GLU A 93 -12.84 7.66 -8.94
C GLU A 93 -11.45 7.35 -8.38
N ALA A 94 -11.34 7.09 -7.07
CA ALA A 94 -10.10 6.65 -6.45
C ALA A 94 -9.65 5.32 -7.05
N LYS A 95 -10.55 4.33 -7.16
CA LYS A 95 -10.25 3.04 -7.78
C LYS A 95 -9.73 3.21 -9.21
N GLU A 96 -10.39 4.01 -10.04
CA GLU A 96 -9.97 4.25 -11.44
C GLU A 96 -8.59 4.90 -11.51
N ARG A 97 -8.33 5.89 -10.65
CA ARG A 97 -7.03 6.57 -10.55
C ARG A 97 -5.90 5.60 -10.19
N TYR A 98 -6.12 4.70 -9.24
CA TYR A 98 -5.10 3.75 -8.80
C TYR A 98 -4.98 2.52 -9.72
N ASP A 99 -6.07 2.11 -10.38
CA ASP A 99 -6.04 1.07 -11.41
C ASP A 99 -5.16 1.50 -12.60
N ALA A 100 -5.19 2.79 -12.96
CA ALA A 100 -4.28 3.38 -13.95
C ALA A 100 -2.79 3.29 -13.55
N LEU A 101 -2.50 3.13 -12.25
CA LEU A 101 -1.16 2.93 -11.69
C LEU A 101 -0.85 1.44 -11.41
N SER A 102 -1.71 0.53 -11.85
CA SER A 102 -1.63 -0.91 -11.56
C SER A 102 -1.77 -1.28 -10.07
N ILE A 103 -2.31 -0.40 -9.24
CA ILE A 103 -2.61 -0.65 -7.83
C ILE A 103 -4.04 -1.18 -7.73
N LYS A 104 -4.18 -2.42 -7.24
CA LYS A 104 -5.48 -3.11 -7.20
C LYS A 104 -6.26 -2.80 -5.93
N ILE A 105 -7.41 -2.16 -6.12
CA ILE A 105 -8.36 -1.82 -5.05
C ILE A 105 -9.66 -2.59 -5.25
N THR A 106 -10.15 -3.19 -4.17
CA THR A 106 -11.48 -3.81 -4.10
C THR A 106 -12.35 -3.00 -3.14
N ILE A 107 -13.53 -2.60 -3.61
CA ILE A 107 -14.50 -1.84 -2.81
C ILE A 107 -15.64 -2.76 -2.40
N PHE A 108 -16.00 -2.74 -1.12
CA PHE A 108 -17.15 -3.43 -0.55
C PHE A 108 -18.18 -2.40 -0.06
N PRO A 109 -19.43 -2.45 -0.53
CA PRO A 109 -20.50 -1.55 -0.11
C PRO A 109 -21.07 -1.93 1.27
N SER A 110 -20.20 -2.02 2.28
CA SER A 110 -20.51 -2.47 3.64
C SER A 110 -19.43 -1.96 4.59
N THR A 111 -19.76 -1.56 5.83
CA THR A 111 -18.78 -1.05 6.82
C THR A 111 -18.81 -1.77 8.16
N VAL A 112 -19.74 -2.70 8.35
CA VAL A 112 -19.95 -3.29 9.68
C VAL A 112 -19.02 -4.45 9.92
N VAL A 113 -18.17 -4.28 10.93
CA VAL A 113 -17.62 -5.38 11.70
C VAL A 113 -18.49 -5.54 12.93
N ASP A 114 -19.26 -6.63 12.98
CA ASP A 114 -20.04 -7.06 14.15
C ASP A 114 -19.45 -8.37 14.67
N VAL A 115 -19.75 -8.72 15.92
CA VAL A 115 -19.38 -10.01 16.52
C VAL A 115 -20.26 -11.16 16.03
N GLU A 116 -21.40 -10.84 15.42
CA GLU A 116 -22.37 -11.79 14.86
C GLU A 116 -22.86 -11.35 13.47
N ASP A 117 -23.00 -12.31 12.56
CA ASP A 117 -23.56 -12.06 11.23
C ASP A 117 -25.04 -11.63 11.32
N GLY A 118 -25.43 -10.57 10.63
CA GLY A 118 -26.83 -10.16 10.53
C GLY A 118 -27.06 -8.85 9.79
N THR A 119 -28.32 -8.52 9.54
CA THR A 119 -28.72 -7.23 8.99
C THR A 119 -28.74 -6.18 10.10
N ARG A 120 -28.18 -5.00 9.83
CA ARG A 120 -28.22 -3.82 10.70
C ARG A 120 -28.78 -2.63 9.93
N THR A 121 -29.55 -1.78 10.61
CA THR A 121 -30.06 -0.52 10.02
C THR A 121 -29.08 0.59 10.35
N PHE A 122 -28.61 1.29 9.33
CA PHE A 122 -27.79 2.50 9.47
C PHE A 122 -28.64 3.73 9.34
N TYR A 123 -28.37 4.72 10.18
CA TYR A 123 -28.93 6.05 10.04
C TYR A 123 -27.86 6.93 9.40
N LEU A 124 -28.19 7.46 8.22
CA LEU A 124 -27.40 8.54 7.62
C LEU A 124 -27.73 9.80 8.40
N ASP A 125 -26.75 10.32 9.14
CA ASP A 125 -26.84 11.70 9.59
C ASP A 125 -26.85 12.60 8.33
N ASN A 126 -27.61 13.69 8.32
CA ASN A 126 -27.62 14.64 7.19
C ASN A 126 -27.30 16.06 7.69
N VAL A 127 -26.78 16.17 8.93
CA VAL A 127 -26.59 17.44 9.62
C VAL A 127 -25.27 18.10 9.26
N ASN A 128 -24.20 17.33 9.00
CA ASN A 128 -22.92 17.90 8.57
C ASN A 128 -22.85 18.01 7.03
N THR A 129 -22.29 19.11 6.52
CA THR A 129 -22.13 19.32 5.07
C THR A 129 -21.14 18.34 4.44
N ASP A 130 -20.20 17.88 5.26
CA ASP A 130 -19.09 17.05 4.83
C ASP A 130 -19.47 15.56 4.79
N ASN A 131 -20.63 15.19 5.35
CA ASN A 131 -21.16 13.82 5.39
C ASN A 131 -20.19 12.79 6.01
N ASP A 132 -19.14 13.22 6.72
CA ASP A 132 -18.22 12.35 7.43
C ASP A 132 -18.97 11.78 8.64
N PHE A 133 -19.42 10.53 8.55
CA PHE A 133 -20.16 9.83 9.60
C PHE A 133 -19.27 8.78 10.27
N TRP A 134 -19.49 8.56 11.56
CA TRP A 134 -18.86 7.51 12.36
C TRP A 134 -19.97 6.61 12.89
#